data_AF-A0A6L7RX62-F1
#
_entry.id   AF-A0A6L7RX62-F1
#
_cell.length_a   1.000
_cell.length_b   1.000
_cell.length_c   1.000
_cell.angle_alpha   90.00
_cell.angle_beta   90.00
_cell.angle_gamma   90.00
#
_symmetry.space_group_name_H-M   'P 1'
#
loop_
_entity.id
_entity.type
_entity.pdbx_description
1 polymer ?
#
loop_
_entity_poly.entity_id
_entity_poly.type
_entity_poly.pdbx_seq_one_letter_code
_entity_poly.pdbx_strand_id
1 'polypeptide(L)'
;MAQGTKPTLEEIIDLYVQRARSKLRPTEYERSQKNDLTLHHVVENDEFRLLDHMIAVKDRRVEWIWRSQDFWPTDQLTDITIAGIDLRNYGVIHGSNRIAGVKFTIGPRSYAGPDPDACLPFVNDYLHMEAHYRWDGDKMTLQRSRIGVDFNTKDALTLRARSVEIELARFWNLGFRYRSSLGSRLLVRVEGDEKLRIDVPTELNRRDVEACFETVMAFRAGESVDELPQQFVIERD
;
A
#
# COMPACT_ATOMS: atom_id res chain seq x y z
N MET A 1 -23.83 -9.81 22.45
CA MET A 1 -23.69 -9.67 20.98
C MET A 1 -22.46 -10.45 20.59
N ALA A 2 -22.58 -11.45 19.71
CA ALA A 2 -21.46 -12.28 19.30
C ALA A 2 -20.36 -11.39 18.69
N GLN A 3 -19.13 -11.53 19.18
CA GLN A 3 -17.95 -10.98 18.52
C GLN A 3 -17.84 -11.67 17.16
N GLY A 4 -18.41 -11.07 16.12
CA GLY A 4 -18.15 -11.50 14.75
C GLY A 4 -16.65 -11.35 14.50
N THR A 5 -15.97 -12.46 14.25
CA THR A 5 -14.58 -12.45 13.81
C THR A 5 -14.47 -11.57 12.57
N LYS A 6 -13.54 -10.61 12.59
CA LYS A 6 -13.24 -9.75 11.44
C LYS A 6 -12.88 -10.64 10.24
N PRO A 7 -13.40 -10.37 9.02
CA PRO A 7 -13.06 -11.18 7.86
C PRO A 7 -11.57 -11.10 7.54
N THR A 8 -11.03 -12.20 7.03
CA THR A 8 -9.67 -12.31 6.51
C THR A 8 -9.51 -11.56 5.19
N LEU A 9 -8.27 -11.27 4.76
CA LEU A 9 -8.03 -10.64 3.46
C LEU A 9 -8.60 -11.49 2.31
N GLU A 10 -8.43 -12.81 2.38
CA GLU A 10 -8.98 -13.77 1.42
C GLU A 10 -10.49 -13.65 1.29
N GLU A 11 -11.22 -13.63 2.42
CA GLU A 11 -12.68 -13.48 2.41
C GLU A 11 -13.11 -12.12 1.86
N ILE A 12 -12.39 -11.04 2.20
CA ILE A 12 -12.63 -9.70 1.66
C ILE A 12 -12.47 -9.69 0.13
N ILE A 13 -11.41 -10.32 -0.38
CA ILE A 13 -11.12 -10.37 -1.81
C ILE A 13 -12.11 -11.29 -2.56
N ASP A 14 -12.50 -12.43 -1.99
CA ASP A 14 -13.51 -13.30 -2.56
C ASP A 14 -14.85 -12.57 -2.72
N LEU A 15 -15.26 -11.82 -1.70
CA LEU A 15 -16.47 -10.98 -1.75
C LEU A 15 -16.35 -9.87 -2.81
N TYR A 16 -15.20 -9.20 -2.88
CA TYR A 16 -14.94 -8.17 -3.89
C TYR A 16 -15.04 -8.72 -5.31
N VAL A 17 -14.40 -9.87 -5.58
CA VAL A 17 -14.43 -10.54 -6.89
C VAL A 17 -15.84 -11.02 -7.22
N GLN A 18 -16.56 -11.60 -6.25
CA GLN A 18 -17.95 -12.02 -6.46
C GLN A 18 -18.84 -10.84 -6.85
N ARG A 19 -18.69 -9.70 -6.17
CA ARG A 19 -19.39 -8.45 -6.51
C ARG A 19 -19.02 -7.96 -7.90
N ALA A 20 -17.74 -7.90 -8.24
CA ALA A 20 -17.29 -7.43 -9.56
C ALA A 20 -17.93 -8.24 -10.72
N ARG A 21 -18.19 -9.53 -10.50
CA ARG A 21 -18.86 -10.41 -11.48
C ARG A 21 -20.37 -10.15 -11.62
N SER A 22 -21.00 -9.52 -10.62
CA SER A 22 -22.43 -9.22 -10.63
C SER A 22 -22.81 -7.95 -11.42
N LYS A 23 -21.82 -7.17 -11.89
CA LYS A 23 -22.00 -5.96 -12.72
C LYS A 23 -22.98 -4.93 -12.15
N LEU A 24 -22.92 -4.68 -10.84
CA LEU A 24 -23.70 -3.61 -10.18
C LEU A 24 -23.33 -2.22 -10.71
N ARG A 25 -22.14 -2.07 -11.28
CA ARG A 25 -21.62 -0.88 -11.96
C ARG A 25 -21.08 -1.29 -13.34
N PRO A 26 -20.72 -0.34 -14.21
CA PRO A 26 -19.92 -0.63 -15.40
C PRO A 26 -18.59 -1.28 -15.00
N THR A 27 -18.59 -2.60 -14.99
CA THR A 27 -17.47 -3.43 -14.54
C THR A 27 -17.11 -4.46 -15.60
N GLU A 28 -15.84 -4.46 -15.98
CA GLU A 28 -15.22 -5.52 -16.76
C GLU A 28 -14.48 -6.46 -15.80
N TYR A 29 -14.67 -7.76 -16.00
CA TYR A 29 -14.05 -8.79 -15.18
C TYR A 29 -13.46 -9.86 -16.07
N GLU A 30 -12.18 -10.14 -15.88
CA GLU A 30 -11.48 -11.25 -16.51
C GLU A 30 -10.80 -12.12 -15.45
N ARG A 31 -10.79 -13.43 -15.69
CA ARG A 31 -10.03 -14.39 -14.90
C ARG A 31 -9.06 -15.13 -15.81
N SER A 32 -7.79 -15.16 -15.44
CA SER A 32 -6.74 -15.89 -16.15
C SER A 32 -5.85 -16.70 -15.20
N GLN A 33 -4.89 -17.44 -15.77
CA GLN A 33 -3.89 -18.23 -15.04
C GLN A 33 -2.50 -17.91 -15.60
N LYS A 34 -1.51 -17.69 -14.73
CA LYS A 34 -0.11 -17.45 -15.13
C LYS A 34 0.83 -17.92 -14.01
N ASN A 35 1.79 -18.78 -14.31
CA ASN A 35 2.82 -19.24 -13.36
C ASN A 35 2.26 -19.65 -11.98
N ASP A 36 1.27 -20.54 -11.97
CA ASP A 36 0.51 -21.01 -10.78
C ASP A 36 -0.34 -19.96 -10.05
N LEU A 37 -0.38 -18.72 -10.54
CA LEU A 37 -1.25 -17.67 -10.03
C LEU A 37 -2.59 -17.69 -10.77
N THR A 38 -3.67 -17.63 -9.99
CA THR A 38 -4.96 -17.18 -10.48
C THR A 38 -4.98 -15.66 -10.48
N LEU A 39 -5.19 -15.07 -11.64
CA LEU A 39 -5.29 -13.62 -11.79
C LEU A 39 -6.76 -13.22 -11.96
N HIS A 40 -7.19 -12.25 -11.16
CA HIS A 40 -8.48 -11.59 -11.28
C HIS A 40 -8.24 -10.15 -11.71
N HIS A 41 -8.66 -9.81 -12.93
CA HIS A 41 -8.60 -8.46 -13.46
C HIS A 41 -9.98 -7.84 -13.36
N VAL A 42 -10.05 -6.68 -12.71
CA VAL A 42 -11.29 -5.91 -12.52
C VAL A 42 -11.04 -4.49 -12.99
N VAL A 43 -11.79 -4.05 -13.99
CA VAL A 43 -11.85 -2.63 -14.38
C VAL A 43 -13.24 -2.12 -14.04
N GLU A 44 -13.32 -1.10 -13.20
CA GLU A 44 -14.57 -0.49 -12.76
C GLU A 44 -14.54 1.01 -13.03
N ASN A 45 -15.62 1.51 -13.64
CA ASN A 45 -15.87 2.94 -13.75
C ASN A 45 -16.91 3.32 -12.69
N ASP A 46 -16.50 4.07 -11.67
CA ASP A 46 -17.38 4.52 -10.57
C ASP A 46 -18.05 5.88 -10.86
N GLU A 47 -18.07 6.32 -12.13
CA GLU A 47 -18.51 7.63 -12.64
C GLU A 47 -17.56 8.79 -12.33
N PHE A 48 -16.71 8.67 -11.31
CA PHE A 48 -15.74 9.70 -10.91
C PHE A 48 -14.31 9.34 -11.30
N ARG A 49 -13.99 8.05 -11.32
CA ARG A 49 -12.65 7.50 -11.54
C ARG A 49 -12.73 6.19 -12.30
N LEU A 50 -11.66 5.90 -13.02
CA LEU A 50 -11.38 4.57 -13.54
C LEU A 50 -10.51 3.83 -12.52
N LEU A 51 -10.98 2.67 -12.10
CA LEU A 51 -10.32 1.78 -11.16
C LEU A 51 -9.89 0.51 -11.93
N ASP A 52 -8.59 0.25 -11.99
CA ASP A 52 -8.02 -0.92 -12.66
C ASP A 52 -7.25 -1.75 -11.61
N HIS A 53 -7.70 -2.97 -11.35
CA HIS A 53 -7.16 -3.83 -10.31
C HIS A 53 -6.77 -5.20 -10.88
N MET A 54 -5.54 -5.62 -10.60
CA MET A 54 -5.07 -6.98 -10.85
C MET A 54 -4.77 -7.64 -9.50
N ILE A 55 -5.48 -8.72 -9.20
CA ILE A 55 -5.36 -9.45 -7.93
C ILE A 55 -4.80 -10.84 -8.24
N ALA A 56 -3.68 -11.18 -7.63
CA ALA A 56 -3.07 -12.50 -7.78
C ALA A 56 -3.31 -13.37 -6.55
N VAL A 57 -3.79 -14.58 -6.81
CA VAL A 57 -4.12 -15.58 -5.79
C VAL A 57 -3.38 -16.88 -6.09
N LYS A 58 -2.70 -17.43 -5.08
CA LYS A 58 -2.06 -18.75 -5.13
C LYS A 58 -2.54 -19.59 -3.95
N ASP A 59 -2.93 -20.83 -4.18
CA ASP A 59 -3.36 -21.75 -3.10
C ASP A 59 -4.40 -21.14 -2.13
N ARG A 60 -5.36 -20.39 -2.69
CA ARG A 60 -6.41 -19.64 -1.96
C ARG A 60 -5.90 -18.53 -1.05
N ARG A 61 -4.65 -18.07 -1.24
CA ARG A 61 -4.07 -16.92 -0.55
C ARG A 61 -3.84 -15.79 -1.53
N VAL A 62 -4.11 -14.57 -1.06
CA VAL A 62 -3.79 -13.37 -1.83
C VAL A 62 -2.28 -13.15 -1.71
N GLU A 63 -1.60 -13.12 -2.86
CA GLU A 63 -0.15 -12.93 -2.96
C GLU A 63 0.19 -11.45 -3.13
N TRP A 64 -0.48 -10.79 -4.09
CA TRP A 64 -0.33 -9.37 -4.33
C TRP A 64 -1.56 -8.79 -5.01
N ILE A 65 -1.70 -7.47 -4.87
CA ILE A 65 -2.77 -6.67 -5.47
C ILE A 65 -2.13 -5.45 -6.12
N TRP A 66 -2.20 -5.38 -7.45
CA TRP A 66 -1.88 -4.17 -8.21
C TRP A 66 -3.15 -3.35 -8.38
N ARG A 67 -3.04 -2.04 -8.19
CA ARG A 67 -4.15 -1.10 -8.32
C ARG A 67 -3.71 0.13 -9.08
N SER A 68 -4.65 0.65 -9.85
CA SER A 68 -4.53 1.90 -10.56
C SER A 68 -5.81 2.69 -10.36
N GLN A 69 -5.67 3.95 -9.96
CA GLN A 69 -6.77 4.87 -9.77
C GLN A 69 -6.46 6.16 -10.53
N ASP A 70 -7.27 6.45 -11.53
CA ASP A 70 -7.14 7.66 -12.33
C ASP A 70 -7.80 8.83 -11.60
N PHE A 71 -7.02 9.84 -11.22
CA PHE A 71 -7.56 11.13 -10.77
C PHE A 71 -7.56 12.08 -11.98
N TRP A 72 -8.66 12.06 -12.71
CA TRP A 72 -8.88 12.99 -13.83
C TRP A 72 -8.68 14.45 -13.36
N PRO A 73 -7.97 15.32 -14.10
CA PRO A 73 -7.45 15.13 -15.46
C PRO A 73 -5.93 14.86 -15.58
N THR A 74 -5.16 14.72 -14.48
CA THR A 74 -3.68 14.85 -14.61
C THR A 74 -2.84 13.73 -14.03
N ASP A 75 -3.17 13.21 -12.84
CA ASP A 75 -2.29 12.26 -12.16
C ASP A 75 -3.06 10.98 -11.81
N GLN A 76 -2.38 9.84 -11.92
CA GLN A 76 -2.84 8.52 -11.55
C GLN A 76 -2.05 8.05 -10.34
N LEU A 77 -2.72 7.38 -9.40
CA LEU A 77 -2.04 6.59 -8.38
C LEU A 77 -2.02 5.15 -8.85
N THR A 78 -0.83 4.59 -9.01
CA THR A 78 -0.65 3.17 -9.21
C THR A 78 0.13 2.60 -8.05
N ASP A 79 -0.34 1.51 -7.46
CA ASP A 79 0.31 0.86 -6.35
C ASP A 79 0.25 -0.66 -6.43
N ILE A 80 1.26 -1.30 -5.84
CA ILE A 80 1.27 -2.73 -5.58
C ILE A 80 1.26 -2.96 -4.08
N THR A 81 0.40 -3.86 -3.63
CA THR A 81 0.38 -4.38 -2.28
C THR A 81 0.88 -5.82 -2.28
N ILE A 82 1.98 -6.10 -1.59
CA ILE A 82 2.44 -7.45 -1.34
C ILE A 82 1.79 -7.96 -0.05
N ALA A 83 1.11 -9.09 -0.15
CA ALA A 83 0.24 -9.62 0.87
C ALA A 83 0.92 -10.73 1.66
N GLY A 84 1.85 -10.36 2.55
CA GLY A 84 2.48 -11.26 3.52
C GLY A 84 1.79 -11.24 4.89
N ILE A 85 2.58 -11.43 5.95
CA ILE A 85 2.18 -11.16 7.35
C ILE A 85 1.75 -9.69 7.49
N ASP A 86 2.52 -8.80 6.87
CA ASP A 86 2.22 -7.39 6.71
C ASP A 86 1.84 -7.10 5.26
N LEU A 87 0.92 -6.16 5.07
CA LEU A 87 0.57 -5.59 3.77
C LEU A 87 1.52 -4.45 3.47
N ARG A 88 2.42 -4.68 2.51
CA ARG A 88 3.42 -3.70 2.07
C ARG A 88 2.95 -3.08 0.77
N ASN A 89 2.63 -1.80 0.81
CA ASN A 89 2.17 -1.04 -0.34
C ASN A 89 3.28 -0.13 -0.87
N TYR A 90 3.54 -0.23 -2.16
CA TYR A 90 4.47 0.63 -2.90
C TYR A 90 3.66 1.33 -3.98
N GLY A 91 3.54 2.64 -3.88
CA GLY A 91 2.73 3.47 -4.76
C GLY A 91 3.55 4.54 -5.47
N VAL A 92 3.16 4.84 -6.69
CA VAL A 92 3.67 5.94 -7.50
C VAL A 92 2.52 6.81 -7.95
N ILE A 93 2.68 8.12 -7.79
CA ILE A 93 1.78 9.13 -8.35
C ILE A 93 2.44 9.60 -9.62
N HIS A 94 1.81 9.44 -10.77
CA HIS A 94 2.41 9.72 -12.07
C HIS A 94 1.40 10.24 -13.07
N GLY A 95 1.88 10.93 -14.10
CA GLY A 95 1.10 11.30 -15.27
C GLY A 95 1.84 10.84 -16.54
N SER A 96 1.32 11.20 -17.72
CA SER A 96 1.81 10.66 -19.00
C SER A 96 3.32 10.80 -19.26
N ASN A 97 4.00 11.76 -18.63
CA ASN A 97 5.42 12.05 -18.85
C ASN A 97 6.21 12.38 -17.57
N ARG A 98 5.67 12.07 -16.38
CA ARG A 98 6.31 12.43 -15.11
C ARG A 98 5.89 11.52 -13.97
N ILE A 99 6.78 11.32 -13.01
CA ILE A 99 6.45 10.77 -11.69
C ILE A 99 6.36 11.94 -10.72
N ALA A 100 5.20 12.17 -10.12
CA ALA A 100 4.93 13.29 -9.22
C ALA A 100 5.11 12.95 -7.74
N GLY A 101 5.15 11.67 -7.37
CA GLY A 101 5.41 11.24 -6.00
C GLY A 101 5.57 9.75 -5.84
N VAL A 102 6.13 9.34 -4.70
CA VAL A 102 6.23 7.94 -4.27
C VAL A 102 5.54 7.83 -2.91
N LYS A 103 4.87 6.71 -2.66
CA LYS A 103 4.22 6.38 -1.39
C LYS A 103 4.67 4.99 -0.96
N PHE A 104 4.98 4.85 0.31
CA PHE A 104 5.19 3.56 0.94
C PHE A 104 4.31 3.46 2.18
N THR A 105 3.58 2.36 2.34
CA THR A 105 2.87 2.07 3.59
C THR A 105 3.02 0.62 3.98
N ILE A 106 3.04 0.36 5.28
CA ILE A 106 3.05 -0.99 5.82
C ILE A 106 2.09 -1.07 7.01
N GLY A 107 1.31 -2.13 7.05
CA GLY A 107 0.39 -2.43 8.15
C GLY A 107 0.13 -3.92 8.27
N PRO A 108 -0.36 -4.37 9.43
CA PRO A 108 -0.64 -5.77 9.68
C PRO A 108 -1.79 -6.28 8.81
N ARG A 109 -1.66 -7.49 8.22
CA ARG A 109 -2.70 -8.10 7.36
C ARG A 109 -4.07 -8.20 8.03
N SER A 110 -4.09 -8.48 9.33
CA SER A 110 -5.33 -8.58 10.12
C SER A 110 -6.14 -7.28 10.21
N TYR A 111 -5.54 -6.15 9.84
CA TYR A 111 -6.21 -4.86 9.81
C TYR A 111 -6.76 -4.47 8.43
N ALA A 112 -6.62 -5.32 7.40
CA ALA A 112 -7.36 -5.16 6.16
C ALA A 112 -8.87 -5.28 6.43
N GLY A 113 -9.65 -4.38 5.84
CA GLY A 113 -11.11 -4.34 5.94
C GLY A 113 -11.75 -4.21 4.56
N PRO A 114 -13.04 -4.55 4.43
CA PRO A 114 -13.79 -4.29 3.21
C PRO A 114 -13.88 -2.79 2.96
N ASP A 115 -13.74 -2.38 1.70
CA ASP A 115 -14.01 -1.00 1.30
C ASP A 115 -15.50 -0.69 1.46
N PRO A 116 -15.91 0.32 2.25
CA PRO A 116 -17.32 0.64 2.45
C PRO A 116 -18.05 1.00 1.14
N ASP A 117 -17.33 1.60 0.17
CA ASP A 117 -17.88 1.97 -1.14
C ASP A 117 -17.83 0.81 -2.14
N ALA A 118 -17.22 -0.30 -1.73
CA ALA A 118 -16.94 -1.51 -2.50
C ALA A 118 -16.22 -1.26 -3.84
N CYS A 119 -15.55 -0.11 -3.99
CA CYS A 119 -14.77 0.28 -5.15
C CYS A 119 -13.40 -0.40 -5.14
N LEU A 120 -12.76 -0.45 -3.96
CA LEU A 120 -11.42 -0.98 -3.78
C LEU A 120 -11.45 -2.44 -3.31
N PRO A 121 -10.43 -3.25 -3.66
CA PRO A 121 -10.35 -4.64 -3.20
C PRO A 121 -10.32 -4.76 -1.67
N PHE A 122 -9.71 -3.79 -0.99
CA PHE A 122 -9.67 -3.67 0.47
C PHE A 122 -9.25 -2.24 0.87
N VAL A 123 -9.47 -1.90 2.14
CA VAL A 123 -8.89 -0.74 2.83
C VAL A 123 -8.12 -1.20 4.08
N ASN A 124 -7.20 -0.39 4.58
CA ASN A 124 -6.52 -0.67 5.86
C ASN A 124 -7.15 0.19 6.95
N ASP A 125 -7.54 -0.44 8.05
CA ASP A 125 -7.98 0.28 9.25
C ASP A 125 -6.80 0.80 10.08
N TYR A 126 -5.62 0.19 9.90
CA TYR A 126 -4.41 0.54 10.64
C TYR A 126 -3.16 0.39 9.78
N LEU A 127 -2.19 1.28 9.99
CA LEU A 127 -0.84 1.17 9.44
C LEU A 127 0.20 1.33 10.54
N HIS A 128 1.22 0.48 10.49
CA HIS A 128 2.44 0.71 11.26
C HIS A 128 3.12 2.00 10.81
N MET A 129 3.18 2.24 9.50
CA MET A 129 3.84 3.39 8.93
C MET A 129 3.26 3.81 7.58
N GLU A 130 3.27 5.11 7.32
CA GLU A 130 3.19 5.69 5.99
C GLU A 130 4.36 6.66 5.73
N ALA A 131 4.82 6.71 4.48
CA ALA A 131 5.85 7.60 3.99
C ALA A 131 5.46 8.12 2.61
N HIS A 132 5.43 9.44 2.44
CA HIS A 132 5.08 10.11 1.19
C HIS A 132 6.23 11.00 0.74
N TYR A 133 6.62 10.85 -0.52
CA TYR A 133 7.73 11.55 -1.15
C TYR A 133 7.24 12.46 -2.27
N ARG A 134 7.86 13.64 -2.40
CA ARG A 134 7.66 14.57 -3.52
C ARG A 134 8.99 15.16 -3.95
N TRP A 135 9.05 15.64 -5.18
CA TRP A 135 10.23 16.35 -5.69
C TRP A 135 10.52 17.61 -4.88
N ASP A 136 11.79 17.77 -4.53
CA ASP A 136 12.40 18.96 -3.99
C ASP A 136 13.76 19.11 -4.66
N GLY A 137 13.83 19.99 -5.67
CA GLY A 137 14.98 20.07 -6.57
C GLY A 137 15.16 18.81 -7.44
N ASP A 138 16.33 18.20 -7.37
CA ASP A 138 16.76 17.06 -8.18
C ASP A 138 16.49 15.69 -7.52
N LYS A 139 15.95 15.68 -6.29
CA LYS A 139 15.62 14.49 -5.51
C LYS A 139 14.17 14.50 -5.05
N MET A 140 13.63 13.31 -4.78
CA MET A 140 12.36 13.18 -4.06
C MET A 140 12.63 13.08 -2.56
N THR A 141 12.11 14.03 -1.79
CA THR A 141 12.30 14.08 -0.33
C THR A 141 11.06 13.57 0.39
N LEU A 142 11.27 12.95 1.55
CA LEU A 142 10.22 12.51 2.45
C LEU A 142 9.48 13.74 2.99
N GLN A 143 8.29 14.01 2.44
CA GLN A 143 7.49 15.18 2.79
C GLN A 143 6.56 14.91 3.97
N ARG A 144 6.11 13.66 4.11
CA ARG A 144 5.24 13.24 5.20
C ARG A 144 5.60 11.85 5.66
N SER A 145 5.67 11.66 6.97
CA SER A 145 5.64 10.34 7.56
C SER A 145 4.85 10.32 8.88
N ARG A 146 4.07 9.25 9.05
CA ARG A 146 3.33 8.95 10.27
C ARG A 146 3.54 7.50 10.68
N ILE A 147 3.46 7.23 11.97
CA ILE A 147 3.52 5.89 12.55
C ILE A 147 2.30 5.61 13.42
N GLY A 148 1.94 4.33 13.53
CA GLY A 148 0.79 3.86 14.31
C GLY A 148 -0.50 4.58 13.91
N VAL A 149 -0.78 4.62 12.61
CA VAL A 149 -1.92 5.34 12.03
C VAL A 149 -3.17 4.48 12.16
N ASP A 150 -4.08 4.90 13.04
CA ASP A 150 -5.40 4.31 13.22
C ASP A 150 -6.45 5.16 12.50
N PHE A 151 -7.05 4.61 11.44
CA PHE A 151 -8.05 5.33 10.66
C PHE A 151 -9.41 5.40 11.34
N ASN A 152 -9.70 4.51 12.28
CA ASN A 152 -10.96 4.50 13.03
C ASN A 152 -10.98 5.64 14.06
N THR A 153 -9.92 5.74 14.86
CA THR A 153 -9.80 6.80 15.89
C THR A 153 -9.20 8.10 15.36
N LYS A 154 -8.63 8.05 14.14
CA LYS A 154 -7.84 9.13 13.52
C LYS A 154 -6.57 9.47 14.31
N ASP A 155 -6.12 8.57 15.18
CA ASP A 155 -4.89 8.72 15.95
C ASP A 155 -3.65 8.31 15.12
N ALA A 156 -2.57 9.06 15.28
CA ALA A 156 -1.29 8.81 14.63
C ALA A 156 -0.21 9.74 15.20
N LEU A 157 1.02 9.27 15.32
CA LEU A 157 2.15 10.17 15.51
C LEU A 157 2.71 10.61 14.15
N THR A 158 2.68 11.93 13.91
CA THR A 158 3.33 12.53 12.74
C THR A 158 4.78 12.83 13.05
N LEU A 159 5.70 12.12 12.38
CA LEU A 159 7.14 12.32 12.54
C LEU A 159 7.67 13.43 11.65
N ARG A 160 7.08 13.57 10.45
CA ARG A 160 7.44 14.64 9.51
C ARG A 160 6.20 15.08 8.76
N ALA A 161 5.98 16.39 8.67
CA ALA A 161 4.98 17.01 7.80
C ALA A 161 5.20 18.53 7.74
N ARG A 162 5.49 19.09 6.57
CA ARG A 162 5.69 20.54 6.36
C ARG A 162 6.71 21.12 7.37
N SER A 163 6.24 21.80 8.42
CA SER A 163 7.04 22.45 9.47
C SER A 163 7.29 21.58 10.71
N VAL A 164 6.81 20.34 10.71
CA VAL A 164 7.01 19.38 11.81
C VAL A 164 8.10 18.41 11.41
N GLU A 165 9.10 18.29 12.28
CA GLU A 165 10.13 17.27 12.21
C GLU A 165 10.43 16.76 13.63
N ILE A 166 10.28 15.46 13.84
CA ILE A 166 10.57 14.78 15.10
C ILE A 166 11.70 13.79 14.87
N GLU A 167 12.90 14.16 15.32
CA GLU A 167 14.12 13.36 15.14
C GLU A 167 14.06 12.03 15.90
N LEU A 168 13.48 12.02 17.11
CA LEU A 168 13.37 10.83 17.95
C LEU A 168 11.99 10.77 18.59
N ALA A 169 11.32 9.62 18.50
CA ALA A 169 10.02 9.45 19.14
C ALA A 169 9.81 8.06 19.74
N ARG A 170 8.94 8.03 20.74
CA ARG A 170 8.30 6.82 21.25
C ARG A 170 6.80 7.04 21.22
N PHE A 171 6.07 6.05 20.71
CA PHE A 171 4.62 6.13 20.56
C PHE A 171 4.00 4.78 20.90
N TRP A 172 2.81 4.77 21.49
CA TRP A 172 2.08 3.54 21.78
C TRP A 172 0.70 3.67 21.14
N ASN A 173 0.33 2.72 20.28
CA ASN A 173 -1.02 2.66 19.72
C ASN A 173 -1.42 1.21 19.42
N LEU A 174 -2.69 0.86 19.68
CA LEU A 174 -3.28 -0.47 19.44
C LEU A 174 -2.40 -1.67 19.89
N GLY A 175 -1.74 -1.55 21.05
CA GLY A 175 -0.90 -2.61 21.59
C GLY A 175 0.54 -2.64 21.07
N PHE A 176 0.87 -1.80 20.08
CA PHE A 176 2.21 -1.69 19.51
C PHE A 176 3.00 -0.54 20.13
N ARG A 177 4.26 -0.81 20.48
CA ARG A 177 5.27 0.20 20.84
C ARG A 177 6.07 0.58 19.61
N TYR A 178 6.11 1.86 19.32
CA TYR A 178 6.93 2.41 18.27
C TYR A 178 8.14 3.12 18.86
N ARG A 179 9.31 2.90 18.27
CA ARG A 179 10.49 3.74 18.45
C ARG A 179 10.96 4.17 17.08
N SER A 180 11.17 5.48 16.89
CA SER A 180 11.63 6.00 15.62
C SER A 180 12.84 6.91 15.77
N SER A 181 13.67 6.92 14.73
CA SER A 181 14.73 7.90 14.54
C SER A 181 14.73 8.40 13.10
N LEU A 182 14.71 9.71 12.92
CA LEU A 182 14.74 10.39 11.63
C LEU A 182 16.12 11.04 11.43
N GLY A 183 16.80 10.64 10.36
CA GLY A 183 18.07 11.23 9.91
C GLY A 183 18.18 11.15 8.39
N SER A 184 19.29 10.62 7.85
CA SER A 184 19.39 10.28 6.41
C SER A 184 18.41 9.17 5.99
N ARG A 185 17.92 8.42 6.97
CA ARG A 185 16.89 7.40 6.84
C ARG A 185 15.92 7.53 8.01
N LEU A 186 14.67 7.16 7.78
CA LEU A 186 13.68 7.02 8.83
C LEU A 186 13.64 5.55 9.24
N LEU A 187 14.09 5.31 10.47
CA LEU A 187 14.06 4.00 11.11
C LEU A 187 12.87 3.94 12.05
N VAL A 188 12.06 2.89 11.94
CA VAL A 188 10.93 2.62 12.84
C VAL A 188 11.05 1.19 13.32
N ARG A 189 11.06 1.01 14.64
CA ARG A 189 10.91 -0.29 15.28
C ARG A 189 9.52 -0.39 15.87
N VAL A 190 8.81 -1.45 15.51
CA VAL A 190 7.51 -1.81 16.08
C VAL A 190 7.74 -3.01 16.98
N GLU A 191 7.54 -2.79 18.28
CA GLU A 191 7.61 -3.80 19.32
C GLU A 191 6.16 -4.20 19.67
N GLY A 192 5.76 -5.42 19.26
CA GLY A 192 4.49 -6.07 19.58
C GLY A 192 4.72 -7.56 19.90
N ASP A 193 3.93 -8.46 19.30
CA ASP A 193 4.12 -9.92 19.40
C ASP A 193 5.41 -10.39 18.71
N GLU A 194 5.82 -9.69 17.64
CA GLU A 194 7.10 -9.86 16.94
C GLU A 194 7.76 -8.48 16.76
N LYS A 195 9.07 -8.47 16.50
CA LYS A 195 9.80 -7.23 16.24
C LYS A 195 9.85 -6.98 14.74
N LEU A 196 9.27 -5.86 14.34
CA LEU A 196 9.33 -5.37 12.96
C LEU A 196 10.25 -4.15 12.92
N ARG A 197 11.21 -4.17 12.01
CA ARG A 197 12.04 -3.02 11.66
C ARG A 197 11.69 -2.55 10.26
N ILE A 198 11.37 -1.27 10.17
CA ILE A 198 11.08 -0.56 8.94
C ILE A 198 12.15 0.50 8.75
N ASP A 199 12.79 0.50 7.60
CA ASP A 199 13.89 1.38 7.29
C ASP A 199 13.68 1.96 5.88
N VAL A 200 13.31 3.24 5.83
CA VAL A 200 13.01 3.94 4.57
C VAL A 200 13.94 5.14 4.39
N PRO A 201 14.30 5.51 3.15
CA PRO A 201 15.15 6.66 2.91
C PRO A 201 14.40 7.96 3.22
N THR A 202 15.11 9.03 3.59
CA THR A 202 14.50 10.38 3.60
C THR A 202 14.62 11.11 2.26
N GLU A 203 15.47 10.61 1.36
CA GLU A 203 15.64 11.09 -0.01
C GLU A 203 15.73 9.93 -1.00
N LEU A 204 15.08 10.06 -2.15
CA LEU A 204 15.18 9.15 -3.29
C LEU A 204 15.79 9.91 -4.45
N ASN A 205 16.80 9.33 -5.09
CA ASN A 205 17.32 9.88 -6.34
C ASN A 205 16.39 9.49 -7.51
N ARG A 206 16.61 10.08 -8.69
CA ARG A 206 15.79 9.80 -9.88
C ARG A 206 15.75 8.33 -10.27
N ARG A 207 16.88 7.62 -10.20
CA ARG A 207 16.98 6.19 -10.52
C ARG A 207 16.14 5.35 -9.55
N ASP A 208 16.14 5.68 -8.26
CA ASP A 208 15.33 4.96 -7.26
C ASP A 208 13.82 5.15 -7.51
N VAL A 209 13.43 6.38 -7.91
CA VAL A 209 12.04 6.71 -8.25
C VAL A 209 11.59 5.98 -9.52
N GLU A 210 12.43 5.96 -10.55
CA GLU A 210 12.18 5.22 -11.80
C GLU A 210 12.09 3.72 -11.53
N ALA A 211 12.98 3.15 -10.72
CA ALA A 211 12.93 1.75 -10.31
C ALA A 211 11.63 1.41 -9.55
N CYS A 212 11.12 2.30 -8.68
CA CYS A 212 9.79 2.11 -8.06
C CYS A 212 8.71 1.97 -9.11
N PHE A 213 8.72 2.89 -10.08
CA PHE A 213 7.70 2.96 -11.12
C PHE A 213 7.73 1.71 -11.99
N GLU A 214 8.91 1.33 -12.49
CA GLU A 214 9.09 0.11 -13.30
C GLU A 214 8.61 -1.13 -12.56
N THR A 215 9.01 -1.27 -11.28
CA THR A 215 8.59 -2.39 -10.43
C THR A 215 7.07 -2.44 -10.28
N VAL A 216 6.44 -1.31 -9.92
CA VAL A 216 4.98 -1.21 -9.76
C VAL A 216 4.26 -1.54 -11.08
N MET A 217 4.77 -1.08 -12.22
CA MET A 217 4.14 -1.31 -13.52
C MET A 217 4.28 -2.75 -14.01
N ALA A 218 5.38 -3.44 -13.70
CA ALA A 218 5.61 -4.84 -14.10
C ALA A 218 4.50 -5.77 -13.58
N PHE A 219 4.03 -5.57 -12.35
CA PHE A 219 2.95 -6.37 -11.76
C PHE A 219 1.62 -6.30 -12.52
N ARG A 220 1.37 -5.21 -13.28
CA ARG A 220 0.14 -5.11 -14.09
C ARG A 220 0.03 -6.26 -15.09
N ALA A 221 1.14 -6.70 -15.67
CA ALA A 221 1.18 -7.78 -16.64
C ALA A 221 1.04 -9.18 -16.01
N GLY A 222 0.71 -9.28 -14.72
CA GLY A 222 0.70 -10.54 -13.99
C GLY A 222 2.10 -11.11 -13.79
N GLU A 223 3.13 -10.28 -13.90
CA GLU A 223 4.50 -10.68 -13.61
C GLU A 223 4.73 -10.64 -12.11
N SER A 224 5.16 -11.76 -11.54
CA SER A 224 5.85 -11.71 -10.26
C SER A 224 7.26 -11.24 -10.56
N VAL A 225 7.62 -10.04 -10.10
CA VAL A 225 9.02 -9.62 -10.11
C VAL A 225 9.70 -10.17 -8.88
N ASP A 226 10.89 -10.73 -9.08
CA ASP A 226 11.71 -11.30 -8.00
C ASP A 226 12.19 -10.23 -7.01
N GLU A 227 12.16 -8.96 -7.41
CA GLU A 227 12.68 -7.85 -6.62
C GLU A 227 11.63 -6.76 -6.39
N LEU A 228 11.31 -6.52 -5.12
CA LEU A 228 10.58 -5.34 -4.67
C LEU A 228 11.53 -4.14 -4.60
N PRO A 229 11.02 -2.90 -4.50
CA PRO A 229 11.89 -1.73 -4.44
C PRO A 229 12.80 -1.78 -3.19
N GLN A 230 14.10 -2.03 -3.42
CA GLN A 230 15.08 -2.43 -2.39
C GLN A 230 15.42 -1.33 -1.38
N GLN A 231 15.12 -0.08 -1.71
CA GLN A 231 15.36 1.08 -0.84
C GLN A 231 14.47 1.08 0.41
N PHE A 232 13.32 0.40 0.39
CA PHE A 232 12.46 0.23 1.56
C PHE A 232 12.74 -1.12 2.20
N VAL A 233 13.53 -1.11 3.27
CA VAL A 233 14.00 -2.32 3.94
C VAL A 233 13.06 -2.66 5.07
N ILE A 234 12.59 -3.91 5.07
CA ILE A 234 11.67 -4.46 6.07
C ILE A 234 12.28 -5.75 6.61
N GLU A 235 12.56 -5.78 7.91
CA GLU A 235 13.15 -6.92 8.62
C GLU A 235 12.20 -7.34 9.75
N ARG A 236 12.01 -8.64 9.94
CA ARG A 236 11.21 -9.21 11.02
C ARG A 236 12.06 -10.26 11.74
N ASP A 237 12.13 -10.15 13.07
CA ASP A 237 12.83 -11.10 13.95
C ASP A 237 11.88 -12.23 14.41
#